data_AF-A0A7S4CB70-F1
#
_entry.id   AF-A0A7S4CB70-F1
#
_cell.length_a   1.000
_cell.length_b   1.000
_cell.length_c   1.000
_cell.angle_alpha   90.00
_cell.angle_beta   90.00
_cell.angle_gamma   90.00
#
_symmetry.space_group_name_H-M   'P 1'
#
loop_
_entity.id
_entity.type
_entity.pdbx_description
1 polymer ?
#
loop_
_entity_poly.entity_id
_entity_poly.type
_entity_poly.pdbx_seq_one_letter_code
_entity_poly.pdbx_strand_id
1 'polypeptide(L)'
;AMAQAAAPANFTPFYIDVGNCGATVTRLGRVLVPGVGQFDVGGMRYNERDPEAAEPRNFGQAVVIMSPHVDAVYHSVYEGMLRTLLVLPQLNKNPALRIVTTDKPHMLQFLRVLGIDTRRVVRGLLVYASHKFYKYDVQAHVRLIVPNGIPHSNPPRQLLDMFRCYTASLRSTAPQAVPVIAVVERRPNSQRSYDQHNLLMKQLKRAMKGRAIVKVWRYDRNPTLAESIRFFSLVSVLVGPHGAGIGANMIHMPEGSSVIELIGSPAYLHPCNINLANILGLRHFTVLANQPNKQGPMDFPNVT
;
A
#
# COMPACT_ATOMS: atom_id res chain seq x y z
N ALA A 1 -21.73 -3.66 -13.27
CA ALA A 1 -21.05 -4.91 -12.86
C ALA A 1 -19.63 -4.88 -13.40
N MET A 2 -18.61 -4.88 -12.54
CA MET A 2 -17.22 -4.97 -13.01
C MET A 2 -16.96 -6.44 -13.35
N ALA A 3 -16.57 -6.74 -14.59
CA ALA A 3 -16.12 -8.07 -14.95
C ALA A 3 -14.93 -8.44 -14.06
N GLN A 4 -15.03 -9.52 -13.30
CA GLN A 4 -13.91 -10.03 -12.51
C GLN A 4 -12.81 -10.42 -13.50
N ALA A 5 -11.66 -9.76 -13.41
CA ALA A 5 -10.48 -10.21 -14.11
C ALA A 5 -10.15 -11.61 -13.59
N ALA A 6 -10.16 -12.61 -14.48
CA ALA A 6 -9.73 -13.95 -14.13
C ALA A 6 -8.25 -13.92 -13.73
N ALA A 7 -7.91 -14.59 -12.62
CA ALA A 7 -6.52 -14.77 -12.24
C ALA A 7 -5.73 -15.45 -13.40
N PRO A 8 -4.45 -15.12 -13.62
CA PRO A 8 -3.64 -15.82 -14.61
C PRO A 8 -3.60 -17.33 -14.31
N ALA A 9 -3.84 -18.16 -15.32
CA ALA A 9 -4.13 -19.59 -15.19
C ALA A 9 -3.02 -20.45 -14.53
N ASN A 10 -1.81 -19.92 -14.39
CA ASN A 10 -0.61 -20.68 -13.96
C ASN A 10 -0.03 -20.24 -12.60
N PHE A 11 -0.78 -19.50 -11.78
CA PHE A 11 -0.30 -19.08 -10.46
C PHE A 11 -0.85 -19.99 -9.35
N THR A 12 0.01 -20.82 -8.75
CA THR A 12 -0.30 -21.59 -7.54
C THR A 12 0.36 -20.90 -6.33
N PRO A 13 -0.39 -20.16 -5.49
CA PRO A 13 0.19 -19.52 -4.31
C PRO A 13 0.64 -20.58 -3.31
N PHE A 14 1.86 -20.43 -2.78
CA PHE A 14 2.32 -21.16 -1.60
C PHE A 14 1.73 -20.49 -0.37
N TYR A 15 1.07 -21.24 0.50
CA TYR A 15 0.56 -20.73 1.76
C TYR A 15 0.61 -21.78 2.86
N ILE A 16 0.74 -21.31 4.09
CA ILE A 16 0.83 -22.17 5.27
C ILE A 16 -0.57 -22.27 5.86
N ASP A 17 -1.19 -23.46 5.76
CA ASP A 17 -2.40 -23.79 6.50
C ASP A 17 -2.04 -24.13 7.94
N VAL A 18 -2.01 -23.13 8.81
CA VAL A 18 -1.68 -23.32 10.24
C VAL A 18 -2.70 -24.17 10.99
N GLY A 19 -3.90 -24.41 10.44
CA GLY A 19 -4.95 -25.19 11.10
C GLY A 19 -4.67 -26.69 11.20
N ASN A 20 -3.83 -27.24 10.31
CA ASN A 20 -3.53 -28.67 10.25
C ASN A 20 -2.06 -29.03 10.57
N CYS A 21 -1.20 -28.05 10.84
CA CYS A 21 0.25 -28.27 10.98
C CYS A 21 0.76 -28.37 12.43
N GLY A 22 -0.11 -28.28 13.45
CA GLY A 22 0.34 -28.22 14.85
C GLY A 22 1.19 -26.97 15.14
N ALA A 23 0.96 -25.87 14.41
CA ALA A 23 1.76 -24.67 14.55
C ALA A 23 1.46 -23.94 15.86
N THR A 24 2.50 -23.60 16.61
CA THR A 24 2.38 -22.89 17.90
C THR A 24 2.80 -21.45 17.73
N VAL A 25 1.88 -20.52 18.03
CA VAL A 25 2.23 -19.10 18.17
C VAL A 25 2.90 -18.94 19.53
N THR A 26 4.20 -18.68 19.53
CA THR A 26 4.96 -18.44 20.76
C THR A 26 4.60 -17.09 21.38
N ARG A 27 4.88 -16.94 22.68
CA ARG A 27 4.70 -15.70 23.46
C ARG A 27 5.45 -14.47 22.90
N LEU A 28 6.34 -14.68 21.92
CA LEU A 28 7.12 -13.66 21.22
C LEU A 28 6.56 -13.29 19.84
N GLY A 29 5.38 -13.80 19.45
CA GLY A 29 4.82 -13.57 18.12
C GLY A 29 5.53 -14.35 17.01
N ARG A 30 6.28 -15.40 17.35
CA ARG A 30 6.84 -16.32 16.34
C ARG A 30 5.88 -17.46 16.10
N VAL A 31 5.53 -17.70 14.84
CA VAL A 31 4.81 -18.91 14.44
C VAL A 31 5.85 -19.96 14.14
N LEU A 32 5.89 -21.00 14.96
CA LEU A 32 6.65 -22.20 14.67
C LEU A 32 5.75 -23.14 13.88
N VAL A 33 6.14 -23.42 12.64
CA VAL A 33 5.48 -24.43 11.81
C VAL A 33 6.42 -25.64 11.73
N PRO A 34 6.06 -26.78 12.33
CA PRO A 34 6.85 -28.00 12.23
C PRO A 34 7.21 -28.33 10.78
N GLY A 35 8.50 -28.51 10.50
CA GLY A 35 9.01 -28.83 9.15
C GLY A 35 9.22 -27.65 8.19
N VAL A 36 8.76 -26.43 8.52
CA VAL A 36 8.90 -25.24 7.66
C VAL A 36 9.84 -24.19 8.27
N GLY A 37 10.03 -24.22 9.60
CA GLY A 37 10.93 -23.33 10.32
C GLY A 37 10.18 -22.29 11.16
N GLN A 38 10.95 -21.36 11.73
CA GLN A 38 10.44 -20.31 12.60
C GLN A 38 10.19 -19.03 11.79
N PHE A 39 8.93 -18.58 11.76
CA PHE A 39 8.58 -17.30 11.15
C PHE A 39 8.43 -16.25 12.23
N ASP A 40 9.15 -15.14 12.09
CA ASP A 40 8.86 -13.94 12.86
C ASP A 40 7.59 -13.32 12.27
N VAL A 41 6.47 -13.31 13.00
CA VAL A 41 5.24 -12.60 12.57
C VAL A 41 5.39 -11.08 12.84
N GLY A 42 6.62 -10.61 12.97
CA GLY A 42 6.97 -9.33 13.58
C GLY A 42 6.91 -9.45 15.09
N GLY A 43 8.00 -9.11 15.77
CA GLY A 43 8.16 -9.23 17.21
C GLY A 43 7.08 -8.48 18.01
N MET A 44 5.97 -9.16 18.28
CA MET A 44 4.92 -8.69 19.17
C MET A 44 5.41 -8.90 20.60
N ARG A 45 5.90 -7.84 21.25
CA ARG A 45 6.14 -7.88 22.70
C ARG A 45 4.82 -7.66 23.43
N TYR A 46 4.51 -8.60 24.32
CA TYR A 46 3.34 -8.57 25.20
C TYR A 46 3.43 -7.38 26.18
N ASN A 47 2.39 -6.56 26.29
CA ASN A 47 2.27 -5.55 27.34
C ASN A 47 1.03 -5.87 28.19
N GLU A 48 1.23 -6.33 29.42
CA GLU A 48 0.19 -6.83 30.33
C GLU A 48 -0.73 -5.73 30.92
N ARG A 49 -0.55 -4.47 30.54
CA ARG A 49 -1.11 -3.32 31.26
C ARG A 49 -2.20 -2.53 30.52
N ASP A 50 -2.82 -3.08 29.47
CA ASP A 50 -3.93 -2.39 28.79
C ASP A 50 -5.30 -2.91 29.28
N PRO A 51 -6.03 -2.15 30.12
CA PRO A 51 -7.34 -2.54 30.64
C PRO A 51 -8.46 -2.48 29.58
N GLU A 52 -8.22 -1.94 28.38
CA GLU A 52 -9.15 -1.98 27.25
C GLU A 52 -8.92 -3.16 26.30
N ALA A 53 -8.04 -4.10 26.65
CA ALA A 53 -7.88 -5.34 25.90
C ALA A 53 -9.20 -6.13 25.92
N ALA A 54 -10.01 -5.93 24.88
CA ALA A 54 -11.30 -6.60 24.73
C ALA A 54 -11.13 -8.11 24.86
N GLU A 55 -12.07 -8.74 25.56
CA GLU A 55 -12.24 -10.20 25.64
C GLU A 55 -11.98 -10.87 24.27
N PRO A 56 -11.26 -12.02 24.23
CA PRO A 56 -10.99 -12.75 23.00
C PRO A 56 -12.29 -12.99 22.23
N ARG A 57 -12.39 -12.43 21.01
CA ARG A 57 -13.53 -12.70 20.14
C ARG A 57 -13.20 -13.89 19.24
N ASN A 58 -14.04 -14.92 19.27
CA ASN A 58 -13.94 -16.02 18.32
C ASN A 58 -14.40 -15.53 16.94
N PHE A 59 -13.45 -15.28 16.04
CA PHE A 59 -13.73 -14.83 14.67
C PHE A 59 -13.93 -15.98 13.68
N GLY A 60 -13.96 -17.24 14.16
CA GLY A 60 -13.98 -18.42 13.31
C GLY A 60 -12.67 -18.56 12.53
N GLN A 61 -12.76 -18.63 11.20
CA GLN A 61 -11.60 -18.73 10.32
C GLN A 61 -11.20 -17.36 9.76
N ALA A 62 -9.91 -17.05 9.84
CA ALA A 62 -9.39 -15.77 9.38
C ALA A 62 -8.09 -15.90 8.56
N VAL A 63 -7.87 -14.91 7.70
CA VAL A 63 -6.60 -14.64 7.01
C VAL A 63 -6.01 -13.35 7.56
N VAL A 64 -4.72 -13.34 7.89
CA VAL A 64 -4.02 -12.15 8.39
C VAL A 64 -3.23 -11.48 7.26
N ILE A 65 -3.55 -10.22 6.97
CA ILE A 65 -2.94 -9.41 5.91
C ILE A 65 -2.48 -8.08 6.52
N MET A 66 -1.30 -8.07 7.13
CA MET A 66 -0.83 -6.92 7.91
C MET A 66 0.60 -6.53 7.58
N SER A 67 0.88 -5.22 7.61
CA SER A 67 2.22 -4.64 7.50
C SER A 67 2.58 -3.96 8.83
N PRO A 68 3.87 -3.92 9.23
CA PRO A 68 4.29 -3.15 10.41
C PRO A 68 4.07 -1.63 10.24
N HIS A 69 3.82 -1.15 9.02
CA HIS A 69 3.69 0.27 8.70
C HIS A 69 2.35 0.59 8.02
N VAL A 70 1.25 -0.07 8.42
CA VAL A 70 -0.10 0.12 7.84
C VAL A 70 -0.57 1.56 7.77
N ASP A 71 -0.05 2.45 8.62
CA ASP A 71 -0.39 3.87 8.56
C ASP A 71 0.17 4.55 7.31
N ALA A 72 1.28 4.11 6.74
CA ALA A 72 1.77 4.71 5.51
C ALA A 72 1.10 4.08 4.28
N VAL A 73 0.42 4.88 3.43
CA VAL A 73 -0.13 4.47 2.12
C VAL A 73 0.85 3.62 1.32
N TYR A 74 2.13 4.00 1.28
CA TYR A 74 3.14 3.20 0.59
C TYR A 74 3.17 1.77 1.16
N HIS A 75 3.41 1.63 2.46
CA HIS A 75 3.54 0.31 3.08
C HIS A 75 2.22 -0.45 3.08
N SER A 76 1.08 0.21 3.27
CA SER A 76 -0.21 -0.45 3.16
C SER A 76 -0.46 -0.99 1.74
N VAL A 77 -0.07 -0.27 0.69
CA VAL A 77 -0.17 -0.72 -0.70
C VAL A 77 0.84 -1.83 -1.03
N TYR A 78 2.13 -1.63 -0.77
CA TYR A 78 3.14 -2.58 -1.23
C TYR A 78 3.30 -3.78 -0.30
N GLU A 79 3.21 -3.56 1.00
CA GLU A 79 3.42 -4.63 1.97
C GLU A 79 2.10 -5.29 2.37
N GLY A 80 1.02 -4.53 2.50
CA GLY A 80 -0.30 -5.07 2.86
C GLY A 80 -1.08 -5.60 1.65
N MET A 81 -1.45 -4.71 0.74
CA MET A 81 -2.40 -4.98 -0.33
C MET A 81 -1.93 -6.05 -1.32
N LEU A 82 -0.64 -6.07 -1.69
CA LEU A 82 -0.12 -7.11 -2.58
C LEU A 82 -0.23 -8.53 -2.00
N ARG A 83 -0.24 -8.69 -0.67
CA ARG A 83 -0.46 -10.00 -0.03
C ARG A 83 -1.87 -10.50 -0.19
N THR A 84 -2.85 -9.60 -0.30
CA THR A 84 -4.23 -9.99 -0.58
C THR A 84 -4.32 -10.73 -1.90
N LEU A 85 -3.49 -10.39 -2.89
CA LEU A 85 -3.49 -11.08 -4.19
C LEU A 85 -3.07 -12.55 -4.08
N LEU A 86 -2.19 -12.87 -3.12
CA LEU A 86 -1.74 -14.25 -2.87
C LEU A 86 -2.86 -15.15 -2.32
N VAL A 87 -3.79 -14.56 -1.56
CA VAL A 87 -4.88 -15.28 -0.90
C VAL A 87 -6.25 -15.01 -1.53
N LEU A 88 -6.29 -14.19 -2.58
CA LEU A 88 -7.53 -13.81 -3.24
C LEU A 88 -8.35 -15.01 -3.71
N PRO A 89 -7.76 -16.08 -4.29
CA PRO A 89 -8.52 -17.28 -4.65
C PRO A 89 -9.24 -17.92 -3.46
N GLN A 90 -8.61 -17.99 -2.30
CA GLN A 90 -9.19 -18.54 -1.06
C GLN A 90 -10.26 -17.62 -0.50
N LEU A 91 -10.02 -16.31 -0.51
CA LEU A 91 -11.02 -15.31 -0.09
C LEU A 91 -12.27 -15.36 -0.98
N ASN A 92 -12.11 -15.61 -2.28
CA ASN A 92 -13.23 -15.76 -3.22
C ASN A 92 -13.96 -17.10 -3.05
N LYS A 93 -13.23 -18.20 -2.84
CA LYS A 93 -13.81 -19.54 -2.61
C LYS A 93 -14.56 -19.63 -1.27
N ASN A 94 -14.14 -18.88 -0.26
CA ASN A 94 -14.77 -18.90 1.06
C ASN A 94 -15.13 -17.48 1.53
N PRO A 95 -16.36 -17.01 1.25
CA PRO A 95 -16.86 -15.70 1.69
C PRO A 95 -16.94 -15.54 3.21
N ALA A 96 -16.98 -16.63 3.99
CA ALA A 96 -17.03 -16.59 5.44
C ALA A 96 -15.65 -16.29 6.08
N LEU A 97 -14.54 -16.45 5.34
CA LEU A 97 -13.21 -16.10 5.84
C LEU A 97 -13.16 -14.61 6.20
N ARG A 98 -12.80 -14.32 7.44
CA ARG A 98 -12.52 -12.98 7.94
C ARG A 98 -11.12 -12.54 7.50
N ILE A 99 -10.94 -11.23 7.35
CA ILE A 99 -9.67 -10.63 6.93
C ILE A 99 -9.17 -9.73 8.06
N VAL A 100 -8.11 -10.15 8.74
CA VAL A 100 -7.47 -9.34 9.77
C VAL A 100 -6.51 -8.37 9.10
N THR A 101 -6.89 -7.10 9.05
CA THR A 101 -6.10 -6.02 8.46
C THR A 101 -6.52 -4.66 9.06
N THR A 102 -5.93 -3.58 8.57
CA THR A 102 -6.31 -2.22 8.96
C THR A 102 -7.63 -1.79 8.29
N ASP A 103 -8.44 -1.02 9.00
CA ASP A 103 -9.70 -0.44 8.52
C ASP A 103 -9.51 0.93 7.85
N LYS A 104 -8.27 1.31 7.53
CA LYS A 104 -7.98 2.59 6.89
C LYS A 104 -8.69 2.70 5.53
N PRO A 105 -9.19 3.89 5.15
CA PRO A 105 -9.98 4.07 3.93
C PRO A 105 -9.33 3.52 2.66
N HIS A 106 -8.02 3.70 2.50
CA HIS A 106 -7.29 3.23 1.32
C HIS A 106 -7.25 1.68 1.23
N MET A 107 -7.13 0.99 2.37
CA MET A 107 -7.17 -0.49 2.43
C MET A 107 -8.56 -1.00 2.05
N LEU A 108 -9.61 -0.38 2.60
CA LEU A 108 -10.98 -0.75 2.29
C LEU A 108 -11.32 -0.53 0.80
N GLN A 109 -10.86 0.58 0.22
CA GLN A 109 -11.03 0.85 -1.22
C GLN A 109 -10.31 -0.20 -2.07
N PHE A 110 -9.12 -0.62 -1.67
CA PHE A 110 -8.39 -1.67 -2.36
C PHE A 110 -9.13 -3.01 -2.33
N LEU A 111 -9.63 -3.43 -1.16
CA LEU A 111 -10.40 -4.66 -1.04
C LEU A 111 -11.65 -4.62 -1.93
N ARG A 112 -12.34 -3.47 -2.01
CA ARG A 112 -13.49 -3.30 -2.92
C ARG A 112 -13.09 -3.43 -4.39
N VAL A 113 -11.94 -2.89 -4.80
CA VAL A 113 -11.42 -3.05 -6.17
C VAL A 113 -11.14 -4.52 -6.49
N LEU A 114 -10.71 -5.32 -5.52
CA LEU A 114 -10.55 -6.77 -5.67
C LEU A 114 -11.87 -7.56 -5.59
N GLY A 115 -13.02 -6.89 -5.42
CA GLY A 115 -14.32 -7.55 -5.25
C GLY A 115 -14.53 -8.19 -3.88
N ILE A 116 -13.71 -7.83 -2.88
CA ILE A 116 -13.82 -8.35 -1.51
C ILE A 116 -14.82 -7.48 -0.73
N ASP A 117 -15.80 -8.14 -0.10
CA ASP A 117 -16.72 -7.49 0.84
C ASP A 117 -15.98 -6.97 2.08
N THR A 118 -15.95 -5.64 2.25
CA THR A 118 -15.25 -5.00 3.37
C THR A 118 -15.86 -5.31 4.74
N ARG A 119 -17.08 -5.84 4.81
CA ARG A 119 -17.68 -6.35 6.07
C ARG A 119 -16.96 -7.58 6.62
N ARG A 120 -16.09 -8.21 5.81
CA ARG A 120 -15.22 -9.31 6.23
C ARG A 120 -13.98 -8.82 6.96
N VAL A 121 -13.66 -7.52 6.89
CA VAL A 121 -12.51 -6.94 7.59
C VAL A 121 -12.78 -6.94 9.09
N VAL A 122 -11.89 -7.61 9.81
CA VAL A 122 -11.76 -7.51 11.25
C VAL A 122 -10.59 -6.58 11.49
N ARG A 123 -10.83 -5.48 12.20
CA ARG A 123 -9.79 -4.52 12.54
C ARG A 123 -8.71 -5.24 13.35
N GLY A 124 -7.55 -5.43 12.75
CA GLY A 124 -6.33 -5.82 13.44
C GLY A 124 -5.50 -4.57 13.66
N LEU A 125 -5.11 -4.29 14.90
CA LEU A 125 -4.10 -3.27 15.21
C LEU A 125 -2.77 -3.98 15.45
N LEU A 126 -1.88 -3.96 14.45
CA LEU A 126 -0.45 -4.21 14.64
C LEU A 126 0.19 -2.83 14.68
N VAL A 127 0.36 -2.31 15.89
CA VAL A 127 1.05 -1.03 16.11
C VAL A 127 2.52 -1.33 16.29
N TYR A 128 3.31 -1.07 15.25
CA TYR A 128 4.76 -0.97 15.36
C TYR A 128 5.11 0.52 15.38
N ALA A 129 5.71 0.98 16.47
CA ALA A 129 6.14 2.36 16.77
C ALA A 129 5.12 3.29 17.47
N SER A 130 4.80 2.97 18.73
CA SER A 130 4.84 3.87 19.90
C SER A 130 4.11 3.22 21.09
N HIS A 131 4.76 2.24 21.73
CA HIS A 131 4.42 1.70 23.07
C HIS A 131 3.00 1.16 23.35
N LYS A 132 2.07 1.16 22.39
CA LYS A 132 0.73 0.57 22.54
C LYS A 132 0.54 -0.57 21.56
N PHE A 133 0.94 -1.77 21.98
CA PHE A 133 0.58 -3.00 21.27
C PHE A 133 -0.87 -3.33 21.60
N TYR A 134 -1.79 -3.17 20.66
CA TYR A 134 -3.14 -3.71 20.85
C TYR A 134 -3.08 -5.22 20.64
N LYS A 135 -3.25 -5.94 21.74
CA LYS A 135 -3.41 -7.39 21.72
C LYS A 135 -4.79 -7.69 21.12
N TYR A 136 -4.83 -8.20 19.90
CA TYR A 136 -5.92 -9.10 19.55
C TYR A 136 -5.47 -10.49 19.97
N ASP A 137 -6.09 -11.02 21.03
CA ASP A 137 -6.02 -12.46 21.30
C ASP A 137 -6.83 -13.14 20.19
N VAL A 138 -6.18 -13.36 19.05
CA VAL A 138 -6.77 -14.06 17.93
C VAL A 138 -6.79 -15.53 18.31
N GLN A 139 -7.68 -15.92 19.22
CA GLN A 139 -8.17 -17.30 19.36
C GLN A 139 -9.09 -17.69 18.19
N ALA A 140 -8.91 -17.06 17.03
CA ALA A 140 -9.52 -17.56 15.82
C ALA A 140 -8.78 -18.84 15.42
N HIS A 141 -9.49 -19.78 14.82
CA HIS A 141 -8.84 -20.83 14.04
C HIS A 141 -8.25 -20.15 12.80
N VAL A 142 -7.13 -19.45 12.97
CA VAL A 142 -6.38 -18.84 11.88
C VAL A 142 -5.97 -20.00 10.99
N ARG A 143 -6.57 -20.08 9.81
CA ARG A 143 -6.22 -21.09 8.82
C ARG A 143 -5.10 -20.62 7.93
N LEU A 144 -4.88 -19.31 7.80
CA LEU A 144 -3.95 -18.79 6.82
C LEU A 144 -3.20 -17.57 7.34
N ILE A 145 -1.91 -17.78 7.60
CA ILE A 145 -0.98 -16.68 7.84
C ILE A 145 -0.21 -16.48 6.53
N VAL A 146 -0.30 -15.29 5.96
CA VAL A 146 0.56 -14.90 4.84
C VAL A 146 1.82 -14.31 5.46
N PRO A 147 2.94 -15.05 5.49
CA PRO A 147 4.16 -14.55 6.11
C PRO A 147 4.58 -13.22 5.48
N ASN A 148 5.35 -12.44 6.24
CA ASN A 148 5.90 -11.13 5.87
C ASN A 148 7.01 -11.25 4.80
N GLY A 149 6.72 -11.96 3.71
CA GLY A 149 7.69 -12.33 2.68
C GLY A 149 7.90 -11.27 1.60
N ILE A 150 7.29 -10.08 1.73
CA ILE A 150 7.58 -8.94 0.85
C ILE A 150 8.69 -8.15 1.54
N PRO A 151 9.94 -8.20 1.06
CA PRO A 151 11.01 -7.42 1.65
C PRO A 151 10.61 -5.95 1.65
N HIS A 152 10.83 -5.29 2.77
CA HIS A 152 10.61 -3.86 2.89
C HIS A 152 11.28 -3.16 1.71
N SER A 153 10.54 -2.29 1.01
CA SER A 153 11.09 -1.51 -0.10
C SER A 153 11.51 -2.31 -1.36
N ASN A 154 11.18 -3.59 -1.49
CA ASN A 154 11.53 -4.40 -2.67
C ASN A 154 10.45 -5.43 -3.01
N PRO A 155 9.24 -5.00 -3.42
CA PRO A 155 8.17 -5.93 -3.75
C PRO A 155 8.48 -6.76 -5.01
N PRO A 156 8.16 -8.07 -5.03
CA PRO A 156 8.37 -8.91 -6.21
C PRO A 156 7.64 -8.35 -7.44
N ARG A 157 8.35 -8.27 -8.57
CA ARG A 157 7.80 -7.78 -9.85
C ARG A 157 6.49 -8.47 -10.22
N GLN A 158 6.42 -9.78 -10.03
CA GLN A 158 5.27 -10.61 -10.38
C GLN A 158 4.01 -10.17 -9.61
N LEU A 159 4.13 -9.78 -8.34
CA LEU A 159 2.98 -9.28 -7.56
C LEU A 159 2.51 -7.92 -8.06
N LEU A 160 3.44 -7.06 -8.46
CA LEU A 160 3.11 -5.76 -9.06
C LEU A 160 2.39 -5.96 -10.40
N ASP A 161 2.88 -6.87 -11.24
CA ASP A 161 2.26 -7.17 -12.54
C ASP A 161 0.88 -7.82 -12.36
N MET A 162 0.74 -8.78 -11.44
CA MET A 162 -0.56 -9.34 -11.07
C MET A 162 -1.53 -8.23 -10.64
N PHE A 163 -1.09 -7.29 -9.81
CA PHE A 163 -1.95 -6.17 -9.41
C PHE A 163 -2.34 -5.27 -10.60
N ARG A 164 -1.40 -4.98 -11.50
CA ARG A 164 -1.66 -4.21 -12.73
C ARG A 164 -2.66 -4.95 -13.62
N CYS A 165 -2.61 -6.27 -13.70
CA CYS A 165 -3.61 -7.10 -14.40
C CYS A 165 -4.99 -6.98 -13.75
N TYR A 166 -5.11 -7.14 -12.43
CA TYR A 166 -6.38 -7.03 -11.71
C TYR A 166 -7.02 -5.64 -11.85
N THR A 167 -6.19 -4.61 -11.96
CA THR A 167 -6.65 -3.22 -12.09
C THR A 167 -6.70 -2.74 -13.54
N ALA A 168 -6.46 -3.60 -14.52
CA ALA A 168 -6.36 -3.22 -15.93
C ALA A 168 -7.64 -2.52 -16.45
N SER A 169 -8.82 -3.01 -16.04
CA SER A 169 -10.12 -2.43 -16.43
C SER A 169 -10.37 -1.04 -15.85
N LEU A 170 -9.65 -0.64 -14.81
CA LEU A 170 -9.72 0.69 -14.20
C LEU A 170 -8.78 1.71 -14.89
N ARG A 171 -7.80 1.22 -15.65
CA ARG A 171 -6.82 2.05 -16.34
C ARG A 171 -7.49 2.77 -17.50
N SER A 172 -7.02 3.99 -17.76
CA SER A 172 -7.38 4.68 -19.00
C SER A 172 -6.51 4.15 -20.12
N THR A 173 -7.14 3.71 -21.21
CA THR A 173 -6.47 3.32 -22.46
C THR A 173 -6.51 4.42 -23.51
N ALA A 174 -7.10 5.58 -23.19
CA ALA A 174 -7.22 6.70 -24.10
C ALA A 174 -5.84 7.18 -24.57
N PRO A 175 -5.52 7.08 -25.87
CA PRO A 175 -4.28 7.59 -26.42
C PRO A 175 -4.10 9.05 -26.04
N GLN A 176 -2.93 9.41 -25.51
CA GLN A 176 -2.59 10.80 -25.27
C GLN A 176 -1.70 11.28 -26.40
N ALA A 177 -2.13 12.33 -27.11
CA ALA A 177 -1.34 12.94 -28.18
C ALA A 177 -0.04 13.56 -27.67
N VAL A 178 -0.02 13.94 -26.37
CA VAL A 178 1.15 14.50 -25.70
C VAL A 178 1.33 13.88 -24.31
N PRO A 179 2.55 13.81 -23.78
CA PRO A 179 2.81 13.33 -22.42
C PRO A 179 2.00 14.06 -21.35
N VAL A 180 1.64 13.35 -20.28
CA VAL A 180 1.01 13.94 -19.09
C VAL A 180 2.03 14.03 -17.97
N ILE A 181 2.19 15.22 -17.41
CA ILE A 181 3.00 15.46 -16.21
C ILE A 181 2.06 15.69 -15.04
N ALA A 182 2.12 14.82 -14.03
CA ALA A 182 1.39 14.98 -12.79
C ALA A 182 2.30 15.59 -11.72
N VAL A 183 1.84 16.66 -11.08
CA VAL A 183 2.48 17.23 -9.90
C VAL A 183 1.60 16.97 -8.69
N VAL A 184 2.12 16.23 -7.71
CA VAL A 184 1.42 15.94 -6.47
C VAL A 184 1.49 17.15 -5.55
N GLU A 185 0.33 17.64 -5.16
CA GLU A 185 0.15 18.71 -4.18
C GLU A 185 -0.48 18.12 -2.92
N ARG A 186 0.18 18.37 -1.79
CA ARG A 186 -0.37 18.10 -0.46
C ARG A 186 -1.08 19.34 0.05
N ARG A 187 -1.94 19.16 1.07
CA ARG A 187 -2.62 20.29 1.72
C ARG A 187 -1.60 21.35 2.17
N PRO A 188 -1.95 22.64 2.08
CA PRO A 188 -1.19 23.69 2.74
C PRO A 188 -0.93 23.31 4.21
N ASN A 189 0.27 23.59 4.70
CA ASN A 189 0.73 23.28 6.05
C ASN A 189 0.88 21.79 6.40
N SER A 190 0.66 20.86 5.48
CA SER A 190 1.05 19.47 5.74
C SER A 190 2.57 19.35 5.86
N GLN A 191 3.07 18.41 6.67
CA GLN A 191 4.51 18.17 6.85
C GLN A 191 5.24 17.69 5.59
N ARG A 192 4.52 17.51 4.49
CA ARG A 192 5.06 17.08 3.19
C ARG A 192 4.65 18.04 2.08
N SER A 193 4.34 19.29 2.42
CA SER A 193 4.22 20.38 1.43
C SER A 193 5.59 20.99 1.13
N TYR A 194 5.67 21.68 -0.01
CA TYR A 194 6.83 22.48 -0.38
C TYR A 194 6.32 23.87 -0.83
N ASP A 195 6.99 24.93 -0.39
CA ASP A 195 6.44 26.29 -0.48
C ASP A 195 6.43 26.85 -1.91
N GLN A 196 7.28 26.27 -2.75
CA GLN A 196 7.46 26.71 -4.13
C GLN A 196 6.51 26.02 -5.11
N HIS A 197 5.42 25.40 -4.65
CA HIS A 197 4.45 24.71 -5.52
C HIS A 197 3.93 25.60 -6.65
N ASN A 198 3.48 26.81 -6.34
CA ASN A 198 2.96 27.75 -7.33
C ASN A 198 4.03 28.17 -8.35
N LEU A 199 5.26 28.39 -7.88
CA LEU A 199 6.38 28.76 -8.76
C LEU A 199 6.73 27.59 -9.70
N LEU A 200 6.85 26.37 -9.16
CA LEU A 200 7.09 25.16 -9.95
C LEU A 200 6.00 25.00 -11.01
N MET A 201 4.72 25.08 -10.62
CA MET A 201 3.60 24.93 -11.54
C MET A 201 3.61 25.98 -12.65
N LYS A 202 3.90 27.24 -12.31
CA LYS A 202 4.03 28.34 -13.29
C LYS A 202 5.16 28.07 -14.28
N GLN A 203 6.35 27.72 -13.78
CA GLN A 203 7.52 27.46 -14.62
C GLN A 203 7.32 26.22 -15.49
N LEU A 204 6.79 25.14 -14.93
CA LEU A 204 6.55 23.87 -15.64
C LEU A 204 5.49 24.04 -16.74
N LYS A 205 4.37 24.70 -16.46
CA LYS A 205 3.34 25.00 -17.48
C LYS A 205 3.90 25.86 -18.61
N ARG A 206 4.73 26.86 -18.28
CA ARG A 206 5.39 27.71 -19.29
C ARG A 206 6.36 26.90 -20.14
N ALA A 207 7.23 26.11 -19.51
CA ALA A 207 8.23 25.30 -20.19
C ALA A 207 7.60 24.23 -21.09
N MET A 208 6.51 23.61 -20.64
CA MET A 208 5.88 22.49 -21.35
C MET A 208 4.70 22.89 -22.25
N LYS A 209 4.48 24.18 -22.49
CA LYS A 209 3.42 24.67 -23.36
C LYS A 209 3.50 24.02 -24.75
N GLY A 210 2.41 23.37 -25.17
CA GLY A 210 2.31 22.66 -26.45
C GLY A 210 3.05 21.32 -26.52
N ARG A 211 3.81 20.95 -25.48
CA ARG A 211 4.65 19.74 -25.43
C ARG A 211 4.15 18.69 -24.45
N ALA A 212 3.46 19.09 -23.39
CA ALA A 212 2.85 18.18 -22.42
C ALA A 212 1.64 18.81 -21.72
N ILE A 213 0.77 17.96 -21.18
CA ILE A 213 -0.32 18.39 -20.30
C ILE A 213 0.18 18.34 -18.85
N VAL A 214 0.18 19.48 -18.17
CA VAL A 214 0.59 19.56 -16.77
C VAL A 214 -0.66 19.57 -15.88
N LYS A 215 -0.83 18.53 -15.05
CA LYS A 215 -1.96 18.35 -14.13
C LYS A 215 -1.48 18.35 -12.68
N VAL A 216 -2.33 18.85 -11.79
CA VAL A 216 -2.12 18.78 -10.34
C VAL A 216 -2.93 17.61 -9.79
N TRP A 217 -2.31 16.77 -8.98
CA TRP A 217 -2.96 15.72 -8.21
C TRP A 217 -3.06 16.13 -6.74
N ARG A 218 -4.29 16.25 -6.22
CA ARG A 218 -4.52 16.65 -4.82
C ARG A 218 -5.19 15.54 -4.03
N TYR A 219 -4.61 15.19 -2.88
CA TYR A 219 -5.18 14.19 -1.97
C TYR A 219 -6.25 14.74 -1.04
N ASP A 220 -6.41 16.06 -0.97
CA ASP A 220 -7.41 16.71 -0.11
C ASP A 220 -8.86 16.40 -0.53
N ARG A 221 -9.06 15.99 -1.78
CA ARG A 221 -10.35 15.57 -2.37
C ARG A 221 -10.73 14.12 -2.09
N ASN A 222 -9.94 13.39 -1.29
CA ASN A 222 -10.15 11.96 -1.01
C ASN A 222 -10.40 11.13 -2.28
N PRO A 223 -9.49 11.19 -3.28
CA PRO A 223 -9.69 10.45 -4.51
C PRO A 223 -9.83 8.95 -4.22
N THR A 224 -10.72 8.31 -4.95
CA THR A 224 -10.86 6.87 -4.91
C THR A 224 -9.64 6.19 -5.53
N LEU A 225 -9.37 4.94 -5.15
CA LEU A 225 -8.33 4.13 -5.78
C LEU A 225 -8.56 4.00 -7.29
N ALA A 226 -9.82 3.85 -7.74
CA ALA A 226 -10.16 3.78 -9.15
C ALA A 226 -9.79 5.06 -9.91
N GLU A 227 -10.07 6.24 -9.34
CA GLU A 227 -9.67 7.53 -9.92
C GLU A 227 -8.15 7.68 -9.97
N SER A 228 -7.46 7.25 -8.91
CA SER A 228 -6.00 7.25 -8.84
C SER A 228 -5.41 6.36 -9.94
N ILE A 229 -5.88 5.12 -10.08
CA ILE A 229 -5.46 4.19 -11.15
C ILE A 229 -5.66 4.83 -12.52
N ARG A 230 -6.88 5.35 -12.79
CA ARG A 230 -7.21 5.95 -14.08
C ARG A 230 -6.30 7.14 -14.39
N PHE A 231 -6.10 8.04 -13.43
CA PHE A 231 -5.27 9.22 -13.61
C PHE A 231 -3.80 8.84 -13.86
N PHE A 232 -3.20 8.05 -12.97
CA PHE A 232 -1.77 7.73 -13.04
C PHE A 232 -1.43 6.76 -14.18
N SER A 233 -2.39 6.00 -14.71
CA SER A 233 -2.20 5.20 -15.92
C SER A 233 -1.87 6.02 -17.19
N LEU A 234 -2.10 7.34 -17.17
CA LEU A 234 -1.76 8.24 -18.27
C LEU A 234 -0.49 9.06 -18.01
N VAL A 235 0.10 8.98 -16.81
CA VAL A 235 1.17 9.89 -16.38
C VAL A 235 2.52 9.40 -16.90
N SER A 236 3.16 10.26 -17.71
CA SER A 236 4.51 10.04 -18.24
C SER A 236 5.60 10.57 -17.29
N VAL A 237 5.29 11.61 -16.51
CA VAL A 237 6.19 12.15 -15.49
C VAL A 237 5.42 12.44 -14.21
N LEU A 238 5.83 11.84 -13.10
CA LEU A 238 5.28 12.09 -11.77
C LEU A 238 6.26 12.94 -10.96
N VAL A 239 5.82 14.10 -10.48
CA VAL A 239 6.61 15.01 -9.64
C VAL A 239 5.92 15.13 -8.30
N GLY A 240 6.64 15.05 -7.19
CA GLY A 240 6.04 15.30 -5.88
C GLY A 240 7.01 15.24 -4.71
N PRO A 241 6.58 15.67 -3.52
CA PRO A 241 7.38 15.55 -2.30
C PRO A 241 7.46 14.12 -1.78
N HIS A 242 8.61 13.78 -1.18
CA HIS A 242 8.83 12.47 -0.56
C HIS A 242 7.73 12.11 0.45
N GLY A 243 7.16 10.91 0.28
CA GLY A 243 6.05 10.40 1.09
C GLY A 243 4.68 11.05 0.84
N ALA A 244 4.51 11.80 -0.26
CA ALA A 244 3.21 12.29 -0.69
C ALA A 244 2.39 11.25 -1.48
N GLY A 245 2.55 9.96 -1.18
CA GLY A 245 1.90 8.88 -1.94
C GLY A 245 2.49 8.60 -3.32
N ILE A 246 3.66 9.18 -3.66
CA ILE A 246 4.35 8.96 -4.96
C ILE A 246 4.49 7.48 -5.25
N GLY A 247 5.10 6.73 -4.33
CA GLY A 247 5.31 5.30 -4.52
C GLY A 247 3.99 4.59 -4.81
N ALA A 248 2.95 4.80 -4.01
CA ALA A 248 1.63 4.19 -4.20
C ALA A 248 1.00 4.44 -5.58
N ASN A 249 1.34 5.55 -6.24
CA ASN A 249 0.86 5.87 -7.58
C ASN A 249 1.73 5.28 -8.70
N MET A 250 3.02 5.06 -8.46
CA MET A 250 3.97 4.58 -9.47
C MET A 250 3.56 3.24 -10.09
N ILE A 251 2.97 2.34 -9.30
CA ILE A 251 2.49 1.04 -9.78
C ILE A 251 1.44 1.17 -10.91
N HIS A 252 0.74 2.29 -10.96
CA HIS A 252 -0.26 2.57 -11.97
C HIS A 252 0.34 3.22 -13.22
N MET A 253 1.54 3.78 -13.16
CA MET A 253 2.17 4.45 -14.30
C MET A 253 2.54 3.46 -15.43
N PRO A 254 2.57 3.90 -16.70
CA PRO A 254 3.20 3.15 -17.78
C PRO A 254 4.69 2.91 -17.53
N GLU A 255 5.23 1.82 -18.08
CA GLU A 255 6.69 1.59 -18.05
C GLU A 255 7.43 2.64 -18.89
N GLY A 256 8.69 2.94 -18.54
CA GLY A 256 9.49 3.99 -19.16
C GLY A 256 9.14 5.42 -18.70
N SER A 257 8.05 5.60 -17.95
CA SER A 257 7.72 6.87 -17.30
C SER A 257 8.78 7.28 -16.29
N SER A 258 8.79 8.56 -15.93
CA SER A 258 9.76 9.14 -14.99
C SER A 258 9.11 9.59 -13.70
N VAL A 259 9.84 9.48 -12.60
CA VAL A 259 9.48 9.98 -11.28
C VAL A 259 10.53 10.99 -10.85
N ILE A 260 10.10 12.18 -10.44
CA ILE A 260 10.93 13.24 -9.88
C ILE A 260 10.48 13.44 -8.44
N GLU A 261 11.26 12.89 -7.52
CA GLU A 261 11.00 12.98 -6.09
C GLU A 261 11.69 14.21 -5.49
N LEU A 262 10.90 15.07 -4.86
CA LEU A 262 11.36 16.26 -4.16
C LEU A 262 11.68 15.91 -2.70
N ILE A 263 12.94 16.05 -2.31
CA ILE A 263 13.42 15.74 -0.95
C ILE A 263 13.91 17.01 -0.23
N GLY A 264 13.61 17.13 1.06
CA GLY A 264 14.07 18.24 1.90
C GLY A 264 15.50 18.13 2.42
N SER A 265 16.13 16.96 2.29
CA SER A 265 17.51 16.68 2.68
C SER A 265 17.96 15.36 2.05
N PRO A 266 19.25 15.21 1.67
CA PRO A 266 19.81 13.93 1.22
C PRO A 266 19.60 12.78 2.22
N ALA A 267 19.51 13.08 3.52
CA ALA A 267 19.25 12.09 4.56
C ALA A 267 17.84 11.43 4.46
N TYR A 268 16.93 12.02 3.68
CA TYR A 268 15.59 11.46 3.40
C TYR A 268 15.52 10.67 2.09
N LEU A 269 16.66 10.37 1.48
CA LEU A 269 16.71 9.47 0.34
C LEU A 269 16.39 8.05 0.81
N HIS A 270 15.11 7.69 0.79
CA HIS A 270 14.69 6.34 1.10
C HIS A 270 14.73 5.47 -0.17
N PRO A 271 15.36 4.28 -0.12
CA PRO A 271 15.50 3.42 -1.30
C PRO A 271 14.16 2.84 -1.79
N CYS A 272 13.08 2.97 -1.02
CA CYS A 272 11.75 2.43 -1.34
C CYS A 272 11.24 2.85 -2.73
N ASN A 273 11.22 4.15 -3.01
CA ASN A 273 10.72 4.66 -4.28
C ASN A 273 11.70 4.38 -5.43
N ILE A 274 13.02 4.35 -5.15
CA ILE A 274 14.05 4.03 -6.15
C ILE A 274 13.91 2.58 -6.60
N ASN A 275 13.87 1.65 -5.65
CA ASN A 275 13.73 0.22 -5.92
C ASN A 275 12.43 -0.07 -6.64
N LEU A 276 11.32 0.49 -6.14
CA LEU A 276 10.03 0.30 -6.77
C LEU A 276 10.00 0.84 -8.20
N ALA A 277 10.62 2.01 -8.45
CA ALA A 277 10.75 2.56 -9.79
C ALA A 277 11.54 1.62 -10.70
N ASN A 278 12.69 1.11 -10.25
CA ASN A 278 13.51 0.17 -11.01
C ASN A 278 12.74 -1.11 -11.36
N ILE A 279 12.04 -1.71 -10.39
CA ILE A 279 11.24 -2.92 -10.60
C ILE A 279 10.15 -2.67 -11.63
N LEU A 280 9.48 -1.52 -11.57
CA LEU A 280 8.42 -1.13 -12.50
C LEU A 280 8.93 -0.65 -13.87
N GLY A 281 10.24 -0.65 -14.11
CA GLY A 281 10.83 -0.13 -15.36
C GLY A 281 10.66 1.39 -15.52
N LEU A 282 10.61 2.12 -14.42
CA LEU A 282 10.52 3.59 -14.38
C LEU A 282 11.92 4.20 -14.19
N ARG A 283 12.07 5.46 -14.59
CA ARG A 283 13.26 6.26 -14.28
C ARG A 283 13.01 7.08 -13.02
N HIS A 284 13.89 6.99 -12.02
CA HIS A 284 13.78 7.78 -10.79
C HIS A 284 14.84 8.89 -10.76
N PHE A 285 14.39 10.10 -10.44
CA PHE A 285 15.23 11.27 -10.22
C PHE A 285 14.90 11.85 -8.86
N THR A 286 15.93 12.37 -8.20
CA THR A 286 15.79 13.05 -6.92
C THR A 286 16.21 14.50 -7.07
N VAL A 287 15.41 15.42 -6.56
CA VAL A 287 15.71 16.86 -6.57
C VAL A 287 15.61 17.39 -5.15
N LEU A 288 16.64 18.11 -4.70
CA LEU A 288 16.60 18.83 -3.44
C LEU A 288 15.63 20.01 -3.55
N ALA A 289 14.65 20.06 -2.65
CA ALA A 289 13.64 21.10 -2.59
C ALA A 289 13.51 21.62 -1.17
N ASN A 290 13.21 22.92 -1.02
CA ASN A 290 12.95 23.47 0.30
C ASN A 290 11.61 22.93 0.85
N GLN A 291 11.67 22.16 1.93
CA GLN A 291 10.52 21.60 2.65
C GLN A 291 10.58 22.13 4.10
N PRO A 292 9.89 23.26 4.40
CA PRO A 292 10.06 23.94 5.69
C PRO A 292 9.51 23.13 6.86
N ASN A 293 8.43 22.37 6.63
CA ASN A 293 7.75 21.60 7.66
C ASN A 293 8.33 20.18 7.70
N LYS A 294 9.52 20.03 8.25
CA LYS A 294 10.11 18.70 8.45
C LYS A 294 9.32 17.92 9.52
N GLN A 295 9.11 16.65 9.22
CA GLN A 295 8.83 15.54 10.16
C GLN A 295 7.46 15.48 10.83
N GLY A 296 6.63 14.62 10.26
CA GLY A 296 5.75 13.77 11.06
C GLY A 296 5.03 12.71 10.20
N PRO A 297 4.20 11.87 10.84
CA PRO A 297 3.48 10.80 10.18
C PRO A 297 2.57 11.34 9.07
N MET A 298 2.19 10.50 8.10
CA MET A 298 1.26 10.95 7.07
C MET A 298 -0.07 11.38 7.70
N ASP A 299 -0.38 12.68 7.63
CA ASP A 299 -1.73 13.18 7.90
C ASP A 299 -2.68 12.61 6.84
N PHE A 300 -3.49 11.63 7.26
CA PHE A 300 -4.71 11.30 6.55
C PHE A 300 -5.79 12.28 6.99
N PRO A 301 -6.71 12.66 6.10
CA PRO A 301 -7.97 13.20 6.59
C PRO A 301 -8.57 12.19 7.56
N ASN A 302 -8.85 12.64 8.78
CA ASN A 302 -9.87 12.00 9.59
C ASN A 302 -11.13 11.99 8.72
N VAL A 303 -11.50 10.80 8.24
CA VAL A 303 -12.82 10.59 7.63
C VAL A 303 -13.77 10.47 8.82
N THR A 304 -14.30 11.60 9.27
CA THR A 304 -15.51 11.66 10.10
C THR A 304 -16.73 11.38 9.23
#